data_AF-A0A7C5MLB8-F1
#
_entry.id   AF-A0A7C5MLB8-F1
#
_cell.length_a   1.000
_cell.length_b   1.000
_cell.length_c   1.000
_cell.angle_alpha   90.00
_cell.angle_beta   90.00
_cell.angle_gamma   90.00
#
_symmetry.space_group_name_H-M   'P 1'
#
loop_
_entity.id
_entity.type
_entity.pdbx_description
1 polymer ?
#
loop_
_entity_poly.entity_id
_entity_poly.type
_entity_poly.pdbx_seq_one_letter_code
_entity_poly.pdbx_strand_id
1 'polypeptide(L)'
;MKHLLMLLIVLALHNLAYSANIIWTNANANNSWNDPQNWSSGTVPGSADIAIFDGSSTANCNLGVNLNVLGFRINAGYTGTITQNVGTYITVGNSDFVQAAGVFLGGNSKIDINGNYTLNGGIFTSTSDLLQVKNDFTFTGGTFGHNSGTVFFDGNTQNVTGSLTFSNVTLNLAWGGGNWIINNNININGALSIGGDQDTDIEGTGLINCLGNINLSNTHYGGGTGTINISGSSNQSVFGAAPVNRCALPHVIINKSGGQVTFSGTTTVFGNWTYIAGSTDYSTNNSTILLNGRNRQITGIQTFQNLSFFTAWGGGAFDFMDDVTIKSKLTIQGAQATHLNGPGRVNCEGDIDLVGNMTGNNGNAVIHIIGNANQLIRGHNNIGWCELPNITINKSGGIATFDNTVSLTRDWTYTAGTIDYLANNAVIGFTGSNQAINGVQDFENLHVLLSWGGGDLNVMNNITVKRKFTISGNQNTDLNGPGLVNCIGDIDLLGNMTGNNGNAIVNITGTANQLITGHINLGWCELPNVTINKSGGIATFANTVSLVRNWTYTAGTVDHISQNSTIAFTGINQVINGVQDFENLHLRLAWGGGDVDVMDNITVK
;
A
#
# COMPACT_ATOMS: atom_id res chain seq x y z
N MET A 1 -34.51 -64.69 18.73
CA MET A 1 -34.76 -63.44 17.99
C MET A 1 -35.52 -62.36 18.78
N LYS A 2 -36.58 -62.68 19.54
CA LYS A 2 -37.31 -61.66 20.34
C LYS A 2 -36.49 -60.96 21.44
N HIS A 3 -35.56 -61.68 22.10
CA HIS A 3 -34.67 -61.07 23.11
C HIS A 3 -33.53 -60.22 22.52
N LEU A 4 -33.13 -60.48 21.27
CA LEU A 4 -32.09 -59.68 20.59
C LEU A 4 -32.66 -58.37 20.04
N LEU A 5 -33.93 -58.36 19.61
CA LEU A 5 -34.63 -57.15 19.16
C LEU A 5 -34.94 -56.19 20.32
N MET A 6 -35.22 -56.73 21.52
CA MET A 6 -35.46 -55.94 22.73
C MET A 6 -34.17 -55.31 23.29
N LEU A 7 -33.02 -56.00 23.14
CA LEU A 7 -31.69 -55.44 23.47
C LEU A 7 -31.27 -54.34 22.48
N LEU A 8 -31.61 -54.48 21.19
CA LEU A 8 -31.33 -53.46 20.16
C LEU A 8 -32.16 -52.18 20.32
N ILE A 9 -33.40 -52.28 20.82
CA ILE A 9 -34.26 -51.11 21.11
C ILE A 9 -33.80 -50.37 22.37
N VAL A 10 -33.24 -51.07 23.37
CA VAL A 10 -32.63 -50.46 24.56
C VAL A 10 -31.28 -49.79 24.25
N LEU A 11 -30.55 -50.27 23.24
CA LEU A 11 -29.34 -49.62 22.71
C LEU A 11 -29.62 -48.49 21.70
N ALA A 12 -30.83 -48.43 21.11
CA ALA A 12 -31.26 -47.36 20.20
C ALA A 12 -31.95 -46.18 20.91
N LEU A 13 -32.28 -46.32 22.20
CA LEU A 13 -32.59 -45.20 23.10
C LEU A 13 -31.29 -44.54 23.56
N HIS A 14 -30.50 -44.02 22.61
CA HIS A 14 -29.64 -42.90 22.98
C HIS A 14 -30.61 -41.78 23.33
N ASN A 15 -30.64 -41.39 24.61
CA ASN A 15 -31.43 -40.26 25.07
C ASN A 15 -31.19 -39.10 24.10
N LEU A 16 -32.21 -38.76 23.31
CA LEU A 16 -32.35 -37.40 22.80
C LEU A 16 -32.57 -36.56 24.05
N ALA A 17 -31.48 -36.22 24.73
CA ALA A 17 -31.51 -35.32 25.86
C ALA A 17 -31.88 -33.95 25.29
N TYR A 18 -33.17 -33.63 25.36
CA TYR A 18 -33.62 -32.26 25.17
C TYR A 18 -33.01 -31.42 26.29
N SER A 19 -32.58 -30.21 25.95
CA SER A 19 -32.09 -29.29 26.97
C SER A 19 -33.16 -29.05 28.02
N ALA A 20 -32.83 -29.31 29.28
CA ALA A 20 -33.71 -28.97 30.39
C ALA A 20 -33.45 -27.52 30.82
N ASN A 21 -34.53 -26.76 31.02
CA ASN A 21 -34.46 -25.48 31.70
C ASN A 21 -34.49 -25.72 33.22
N ILE A 22 -33.42 -25.36 33.91
CA ILE A 22 -33.27 -25.59 35.35
C ILE A 22 -33.19 -24.22 36.05
N ILE A 23 -34.16 -23.94 36.91
CA ILE A 23 -34.40 -22.61 37.48
C ILE A 23 -33.80 -22.53 38.89
N TRP A 24 -33.09 -21.44 39.17
CA TRP A 24 -32.54 -21.13 40.48
C TRP A 24 -33.67 -20.82 41.48
N THR A 25 -33.73 -21.59 42.56
CA THR A 25 -34.72 -21.40 43.64
C THR A 25 -34.05 -21.00 44.95
N ASN A 26 -32.80 -21.43 45.18
CA ASN A 26 -32.12 -21.33 46.47
C ASN A 26 -32.95 -21.89 47.64
N ALA A 27 -33.66 -23.00 47.44
CA ALA A 27 -34.57 -23.55 48.45
C ALA A 27 -33.88 -23.90 49.79
N ASN A 28 -32.59 -24.20 49.78
CA ASN A 28 -31.79 -24.45 50.99
C ASN A 28 -31.20 -23.18 51.63
N ALA A 29 -31.41 -22.00 51.03
CA ALA A 29 -30.96 -20.72 51.55
C ALA A 29 -29.44 -20.61 51.83
N ASN A 30 -28.60 -21.38 51.12
CA ASN A 30 -27.14 -21.38 51.29
C ASN A 30 -26.39 -20.69 50.15
N ASN A 31 -27.09 -20.21 49.12
CA ASN A 31 -26.56 -19.51 47.96
C ASN A 31 -25.53 -20.31 47.14
N SER A 32 -25.48 -21.64 47.29
CA SER A 32 -24.48 -22.47 46.61
C SER A 32 -24.99 -22.96 45.25
N TRP A 33 -24.25 -22.67 44.17
CA TRP A 33 -24.53 -23.23 42.84
C TRP A 33 -24.56 -24.77 42.84
N ASN A 34 -23.62 -25.38 43.57
CA ASN A 34 -23.39 -26.82 43.53
C ASN A 34 -24.26 -27.62 44.52
N ASP A 35 -25.31 -27.01 45.06
CA ASP A 35 -26.30 -27.71 45.86
C ASP A 35 -27.50 -28.07 44.97
N PRO A 36 -27.74 -29.37 44.69
CA PRO A 36 -28.85 -29.81 43.85
C PRO A 36 -30.23 -29.29 44.30
N GLN A 37 -30.41 -29.06 45.60
CA GLN A 37 -31.69 -28.61 46.18
C GLN A 37 -31.97 -27.12 45.93
N ASN A 38 -30.98 -26.35 45.48
CA ASN A 38 -31.18 -24.95 45.07
C ASN A 38 -31.71 -24.79 43.64
N TRP A 39 -32.03 -25.89 42.96
CA TRP A 39 -32.48 -25.93 41.58
C TRP A 39 -33.84 -26.61 41.45
N SER A 40 -34.67 -26.12 40.52
CA SER A 40 -36.05 -26.58 40.32
C SER A 40 -36.19 -28.08 39.99
N SER A 41 -35.14 -28.69 39.43
CA SER A 41 -35.10 -30.13 39.11
C SER A 41 -34.58 -31.00 40.25
N GLY A 42 -34.07 -30.40 41.34
CA GLY A 42 -33.32 -31.12 42.36
C GLY A 42 -31.95 -31.62 41.89
N THR A 43 -31.43 -31.07 40.78
CA THR A 43 -30.12 -31.40 40.19
C THR A 43 -29.36 -30.12 39.82
N VAL A 44 -28.04 -30.13 39.96
CA VAL A 44 -27.20 -29.03 39.47
C VAL A 44 -27.18 -29.05 37.94
N PRO A 45 -27.39 -27.92 37.24
CA PRO A 45 -27.35 -27.86 35.77
C PRO A 45 -26.00 -28.33 35.22
N GLY A 46 -26.05 -29.20 34.21
CA GLY A 46 -24.88 -29.71 33.49
C GLY A 46 -24.82 -29.21 32.05
N SER A 47 -23.88 -29.76 31.26
CA SER A 47 -23.55 -29.29 29.90
C SER A 47 -24.66 -29.42 28.86
N ALA A 48 -25.73 -30.15 29.18
CA ALA A 48 -26.93 -30.27 28.34
C ALA A 48 -28.06 -29.30 28.76
N ASP A 49 -27.93 -28.64 29.91
CA ASP A 49 -29.00 -27.88 30.55
C ASP A 49 -28.82 -26.38 30.40
N ILE A 50 -29.91 -25.63 30.42
CA ILE A 50 -29.91 -24.18 30.49
C ILE A 50 -30.19 -23.77 31.94
N ALA A 51 -29.24 -23.09 32.56
CA ALA A 51 -29.41 -22.51 33.89
C ALA A 51 -30.14 -21.17 33.81
N ILE A 52 -31.22 -21.02 34.57
CA ILE A 52 -32.09 -19.85 34.54
C ILE A 52 -32.19 -19.20 35.91
N PHE A 53 -31.88 -17.92 35.98
CA PHE A 53 -32.19 -17.02 37.08
C PHE A 53 -33.32 -16.09 36.64
N ASP A 54 -34.44 -16.09 37.35
CA ASP A 54 -35.60 -15.25 37.05
C ASP A 54 -36.30 -14.81 38.35
N GLY A 55 -37.54 -14.31 38.25
CA GLY A 55 -38.33 -13.90 39.41
C GLY A 55 -38.71 -15.01 40.39
N SER A 56 -38.42 -16.29 40.10
CA SER A 56 -38.69 -17.42 40.99
C SER A 56 -37.84 -17.36 42.27
N SER A 57 -36.67 -16.73 42.21
CA SER A 57 -35.83 -16.45 43.38
C SER A 57 -34.96 -15.23 43.12
N THR A 58 -34.87 -14.31 44.07
CA THR A 58 -33.98 -13.15 44.02
C THR A 58 -32.70 -13.36 44.83
N ALA A 59 -32.48 -14.56 45.35
CA ALA A 59 -31.34 -14.86 46.20
C ALA A 59 -30.02 -14.89 45.41
N ASN A 60 -28.94 -14.49 46.08
CA ASN A 60 -27.59 -14.55 45.52
C ASN A 60 -27.18 -15.98 45.19
N CYS A 61 -26.24 -16.13 44.25
CA CYS A 61 -25.66 -17.42 43.88
C CYS A 61 -24.14 -17.31 43.82
N ASN A 62 -23.44 -18.22 44.50
CA ASN A 62 -21.99 -18.33 44.49
C ASN A 62 -21.58 -19.52 43.63
N LEU A 63 -20.86 -19.25 42.55
CA LEU A 63 -20.28 -20.24 41.67
C LEU A 63 -18.94 -20.69 42.27
N GLY A 64 -18.99 -21.68 43.15
CA GLY A 64 -17.80 -22.21 43.85
C GLY A 64 -17.13 -23.42 43.21
N VAL A 65 -17.64 -23.87 42.06
CA VAL A 65 -17.13 -25.02 41.29
C VAL A 65 -17.17 -24.68 39.81
N ASN A 66 -16.29 -25.30 39.02
CA ASN A 66 -16.29 -25.13 37.57
C ASN A 66 -17.68 -25.42 37.00
N LEU A 67 -18.21 -24.46 36.27
CA LEU A 67 -19.53 -24.49 35.68
C LEU A 67 -19.41 -24.86 34.20
N ASN A 68 -20.21 -25.83 33.76
CA ASN A 68 -20.38 -26.18 32.36
C ASN A 68 -21.86 -26.40 32.07
N VAL A 69 -22.49 -25.48 31.35
CA VAL A 69 -23.93 -25.51 31.00
C VAL A 69 -24.12 -25.28 29.52
N LEU A 70 -25.25 -25.72 28.96
CA LEU A 70 -25.59 -25.45 27.56
C LEU A 70 -25.89 -23.97 27.32
N GLY A 71 -26.57 -23.32 28.26
CA GLY A 71 -26.92 -21.90 28.21
C GLY A 71 -27.05 -21.29 29.62
N PHE A 72 -26.89 -19.98 29.73
CA PHE A 72 -26.93 -19.26 31.01
C PHE A 72 -27.78 -18.00 30.89
N ARG A 73 -28.91 -17.95 31.60
CA ARG A 73 -29.91 -16.87 31.45
C ARG A 73 -30.19 -16.18 32.76
N ILE A 74 -30.05 -14.86 32.79
CA ILE A 74 -30.44 -13.99 33.90
C ILE A 74 -31.58 -13.12 33.40
N ASN A 75 -32.80 -13.60 33.59
CA ASN A 75 -34.02 -12.98 33.07
C ASN A 75 -34.50 -11.84 33.97
N ALA A 76 -35.40 -11.02 33.41
CA ALA A 76 -36.13 -10.02 34.16
C ALA A 76 -36.81 -10.63 35.40
N GLY A 77 -36.81 -9.88 36.50
CA GLY A 77 -37.30 -10.33 37.81
C GLY A 77 -36.21 -10.87 38.74
N TYR A 78 -35.06 -11.33 38.22
CA TYR A 78 -33.91 -11.64 39.06
C TYR A 78 -33.21 -10.36 39.50
N THR A 79 -33.10 -10.13 40.82
CA THR A 79 -32.42 -8.96 41.39
C THR A 79 -31.20 -9.32 42.25
N GLY A 80 -30.88 -10.61 42.34
CA GLY A 80 -29.75 -11.10 43.13
C GLY A 80 -28.40 -10.85 42.47
N THR A 81 -27.34 -11.24 43.18
CA THR A 81 -25.97 -11.24 42.70
C THR A 81 -25.47 -12.66 42.46
N ILE A 82 -24.99 -12.92 41.24
CA ILE A 82 -24.28 -14.13 40.87
C ILE A 82 -22.78 -13.82 40.91
N THR A 83 -22.02 -14.56 41.72
CA THR A 83 -20.58 -14.34 41.91
C THR A 83 -19.80 -15.53 41.36
N GLN A 84 -18.95 -15.29 40.37
CA GLN A 84 -17.91 -16.23 39.98
C GLN A 84 -16.79 -16.19 41.02
N ASN A 85 -16.63 -17.27 41.80
CA ASN A 85 -15.56 -17.31 42.79
C ASN A 85 -14.19 -17.38 42.10
N VAL A 86 -13.16 -16.90 42.82
CA VAL A 86 -11.75 -16.97 42.39
C VAL A 86 -11.37 -18.41 42.01
N GLY A 87 -10.67 -18.58 40.88
CA GLY A 87 -10.22 -19.89 40.39
C GLY A 87 -11.31 -20.75 39.72
N THR A 88 -12.53 -20.24 39.57
CA THR A 88 -13.66 -20.99 38.99
C THR A 88 -13.84 -20.70 37.51
N TYR A 89 -13.77 -21.71 36.66
CA TYR A 89 -14.03 -21.58 35.22
C TYR A 89 -15.53 -21.64 34.92
N ILE A 90 -15.97 -20.84 33.94
CA ILE A 90 -17.35 -20.88 33.44
C ILE A 90 -17.30 -21.23 31.96
N THR A 91 -18.03 -22.27 31.56
CA THR A 91 -18.26 -22.63 30.16
C THR A 91 -19.75 -22.62 29.89
N VAL A 92 -20.14 -21.81 28.92
CA VAL A 92 -21.48 -21.76 28.34
C VAL A 92 -21.40 -22.35 26.94
N GLY A 93 -22.27 -23.32 26.67
CA GLY A 93 -22.41 -23.96 25.38
C GLY A 93 -23.03 -23.05 24.33
N ASN A 94 -23.70 -23.66 23.36
CA ASN A 94 -24.25 -22.98 22.19
C ASN A 94 -25.69 -22.45 22.38
N SER A 95 -26.22 -22.44 23.61
CA SER A 95 -27.53 -21.84 23.94
C SER A 95 -27.42 -20.48 24.65
N ASP A 96 -26.33 -19.78 24.35
CA ASP A 96 -26.05 -18.38 24.67
C ASP A 96 -25.90 -18.04 26.17
N PHE A 97 -25.21 -16.92 26.42
CA PHE A 97 -25.26 -16.20 27.68
C PHE A 97 -26.16 -14.97 27.49
N VAL A 98 -27.22 -14.84 28.29
CA VAL A 98 -28.17 -13.73 28.19
C VAL A 98 -28.43 -13.12 29.56
N GLN A 99 -28.18 -11.82 29.71
CA GLN A 99 -28.46 -11.07 30.94
C GLN A 99 -29.36 -9.86 30.68
N ALA A 100 -30.56 -9.92 31.26
CA ALA A 100 -31.59 -8.88 31.23
C ALA A 100 -31.80 -8.18 32.58
N ALA A 101 -31.31 -8.74 33.68
CA ALA A 101 -31.42 -8.15 35.02
C ALA A 101 -30.29 -8.64 35.94
N GLY A 102 -30.41 -8.36 37.25
CA GLY A 102 -29.48 -8.81 38.28
C GLY A 102 -28.08 -8.24 38.17
N VAL A 103 -27.20 -8.77 39.02
CA VAL A 103 -25.76 -8.46 39.04
C VAL A 103 -24.98 -9.75 38.79
N PHE A 104 -24.06 -9.73 37.81
CA PHE A 104 -23.06 -10.75 37.62
C PHE A 104 -21.68 -10.17 37.97
N LEU A 105 -20.99 -10.81 38.91
CA LEU A 105 -19.64 -10.43 39.35
C LEU A 105 -18.65 -11.53 38.91
N GLY A 106 -17.91 -11.23 37.84
CA GLY A 106 -16.82 -12.07 37.36
C GLY A 106 -15.62 -12.09 38.32
N GLY A 107 -14.96 -13.24 38.37
CA GLY A 107 -13.79 -13.51 39.18
C GLY A 107 -12.50 -13.21 38.41
N ASN A 108 -11.53 -14.13 38.49
CA ASN A 108 -10.20 -14.02 37.87
C ASN A 108 -9.85 -15.23 37.00
N SER A 109 -10.85 -15.93 36.48
CA SER A 109 -10.67 -17.12 35.66
C SER A 109 -11.55 -17.04 34.42
N LYS A 110 -11.16 -17.76 33.38
CA LYS A 110 -11.84 -17.74 32.08
C LYS A 110 -13.36 -17.95 32.18
N ILE A 111 -14.09 -17.10 31.46
CA ILE A 111 -15.49 -17.27 31.09
C ILE A 111 -15.49 -17.54 29.58
N ASP A 112 -15.98 -18.71 29.18
CA ASP A 112 -15.97 -19.21 27.80
C ASP A 112 -17.40 -19.37 27.30
N ILE A 113 -17.78 -18.64 26.26
CA ILE A 113 -19.13 -18.59 25.70
C ILE A 113 -19.06 -19.06 24.25
N ASN A 114 -19.52 -20.29 24.02
CA ASN A 114 -19.56 -20.91 22.69
C ASN A 114 -20.78 -20.48 21.87
N GLY A 115 -21.75 -19.80 22.51
CA GLY A 115 -22.89 -19.13 21.90
C GLY A 115 -22.67 -17.63 21.74
N ASN A 116 -23.77 -16.89 21.65
CA ASN A 116 -23.79 -15.43 21.71
C ASN A 116 -23.63 -14.95 23.16
N TYR A 117 -22.99 -13.80 23.34
CA TYR A 117 -23.06 -13.02 24.57
C TYR A 117 -24.07 -11.88 24.37
N THR A 118 -25.11 -11.81 25.21
CA THR A 118 -26.11 -10.74 25.18
C THR A 118 -26.28 -10.10 26.54
N LEU A 119 -26.01 -8.80 26.63
CA LEU A 119 -26.32 -7.95 27.77
C LEU A 119 -27.34 -6.89 27.34
N ASN A 120 -28.59 -7.06 27.78
CA ASN A 120 -29.71 -6.16 27.50
C ASN A 120 -30.31 -5.52 28.78
N GLY A 121 -29.77 -5.83 29.96
CA GLY A 121 -30.11 -5.18 31.22
C GLY A 121 -29.24 -5.67 32.39
N GLY A 122 -29.39 -5.08 33.58
CA GLY A 122 -28.61 -5.44 34.77
C GLY A 122 -27.17 -4.90 34.78
N ILE A 123 -26.33 -5.47 35.65
CA ILE A 123 -24.91 -5.13 35.79
C ILE A 123 -24.08 -6.38 35.54
N PHE A 124 -23.17 -6.34 34.58
CA PHE A 124 -22.19 -7.39 34.32
C PHE A 124 -20.79 -6.84 34.55
N THR A 125 -20.11 -7.34 35.59
CA THR A 125 -18.66 -7.17 35.73
C THR A 125 -17.99 -8.42 35.18
N SER A 126 -17.16 -8.27 34.15
CA SER A 126 -16.42 -9.35 33.52
C SER A 126 -15.41 -9.99 34.48
N THR A 127 -14.88 -11.14 34.08
CA THR A 127 -13.66 -11.68 34.69
C THR A 127 -12.45 -10.79 34.41
N SER A 128 -11.48 -10.77 35.33
CA SER A 128 -10.18 -10.10 35.13
C SER A 128 -9.20 -10.90 34.27
N ASP A 129 -9.57 -12.13 33.88
CA ASP A 129 -8.82 -12.98 32.96
C ASP A 129 -9.44 -12.88 31.54
N LEU A 130 -9.90 -14.00 30.97
CA LEU A 130 -10.43 -14.06 29.60
C LEU A 130 -11.96 -14.18 29.59
N LEU A 131 -12.65 -13.24 28.94
CA LEU A 131 -14.00 -13.45 28.43
C LEU A 131 -13.89 -13.87 26.96
N GLN A 132 -13.96 -15.16 26.71
CA GLN A 132 -13.88 -15.75 25.37
C GLN A 132 -15.29 -15.88 24.79
N VAL A 133 -15.51 -15.33 23.60
CA VAL A 133 -16.82 -15.30 22.94
C VAL A 133 -16.66 -15.77 21.50
N LYS A 134 -17.41 -16.81 21.14
CA LYS A 134 -17.34 -17.46 19.84
C LYS A 134 -18.29 -16.88 18.79
N ASN A 135 -19.46 -16.39 19.20
CA ASN A 135 -20.43 -15.79 18.26
C ASN A 135 -20.59 -14.29 18.55
N ASP A 136 -21.80 -13.74 18.37
CA ASP A 136 -22.01 -12.29 18.48
C ASP A 136 -21.88 -11.79 19.92
N PHE A 137 -21.37 -10.56 20.06
CA PHE A 137 -21.31 -9.81 21.30
C PHE A 137 -22.32 -8.66 21.23
N THR A 138 -23.44 -8.79 21.93
CA THR A 138 -24.55 -7.84 21.86
C THR A 138 -24.70 -7.09 23.18
N PHE A 139 -24.50 -5.78 23.15
CA PHE A 139 -24.78 -4.86 24.25
C PHE A 139 -25.87 -3.87 23.83
N THR A 140 -27.08 -4.05 24.36
CA THR A 140 -28.24 -3.20 24.06
C THR A 140 -28.84 -2.51 25.29
N GLY A 141 -28.34 -2.82 26.49
CA GLY A 141 -28.75 -2.20 27.74
C GLY A 141 -27.97 -2.73 28.95
N GLY A 142 -28.15 -2.10 30.12
CA GLY A 142 -27.43 -2.44 31.35
C GLY A 142 -26.06 -1.77 31.47
N THR A 143 -25.21 -2.31 32.36
CA THR A 143 -23.85 -1.81 32.63
C THR A 143 -22.82 -2.92 32.41
N PHE A 144 -21.84 -2.68 31.53
CA PHE A 144 -20.69 -3.56 31.33
C PHE A 144 -19.44 -2.99 32.03
N GLY A 145 -18.91 -3.73 33.01
CA GLY A 145 -17.63 -3.46 33.66
C GLY A 145 -16.56 -4.45 33.21
N HIS A 146 -15.52 -3.99 32.51
CA HIS A 146 -14.51 -4.87 31.90
C HIS A 146 -13.56 -5.57 32.90
N ASN A 147 -13.48 -5.12 34.16
CA ASN A 147 -12.65 -5.69 35.23
C ASN A 147 -11.16 -5.90 34.88
N SER A 148 -10.59 -4.97 34.09
CA SER A 148 -9.25 -5.06 33.51
C SER A 148 -8.92 -6.35 32.71
N GLY A 149 -9.92 -7.18 32.38
CA GLY A 149 -9.74 -8.43 31.64
C GLY A 149 -9.56 -8.25 30.13
N THR A 150 -9.50 -9.37 29.42
CA THR A 150 -9.42 -9.42 27.96
C THR A 150 -10.68 -10.05 27.39
N VAL A 151 -11.30 -9.40 26.40
CA VAL A 151 -12.30 -10.04 25.56
C VAL A 151 -11.61 -10.67 24.37
N PHE A 152 -11.80 -11.97 24.17
CA PHE A 152 -11.18 -12.75 23.11
C PHE A 152 -12.24 -13.25 22.16
N PHE A 153 -12.16 -12.78 20.92
CA PHE A 153 -13.03 -13.15 19.82
C PHE A 153 -12.37 -14.29 19.04
N ASP A 154 -12.92 -15.49 19.16
CA ASP A 154 -12.39 -16.75 18.59
C ASP A 154 -13.34 -17.42 17.59
N GLY A 155 -14.36 -16.69 17.17
CA GLY A 155 -15.37 -17.15 16.22
C GLY A 155 -14.93 -17.09 14.78
N ASN A 156 -15.92 -17.25 13.88
CA ASN A 156 -15.77 -16.86 12.48
C ASN A 156 -16.18 -15.40 12.33
N THR A 157 -17.27 -15.10 11.62
CA THR A 157 -17.82 -13.75 11.59
C THR A 157 -18.55 -13.44 12.90
N GLN A 158 -18.19 -12.35 13.56
CA GLN A 158 -18.73 -11.93 14.86
C GLN A 158 -19.13 -10.45 14.81
N ASN A 159 -20.39 -10.17 15.13
CA ASN A 159 -20.89 -8.81 15.27
C ASN A 159 -20.70 -8.33 16.72
N VAL A 160 -20.18 -7.11 16.88
CA VAL A 160 -20.25 -6.39 18.16
C VAL A 160 -21.26 -5.27 18.02
N THR A 161 -22.33 -5.37 18.79
CA THR A 161 -23.41 -4.38 18.83
C THR A 161 -23.35 -3.59 20.13
N GLY A 162 -23.54 -2.27 20.04
CA GLY A 162 -23.55 -1.35 21.17
C GLY A 162 -22.29 -0.53 21.32
N SER A 163 -22.39 0.57 22.06
CA SER A 163 -21.24 1.40 22.43
C SER A 163 -20.76 1.06 23.82
N LEU A 164 -19.58 0.46 23.91
CA LEU A 164 -18.97 0.04 25.16
C LEU A 164 -17.46 0.28 25.16
N THR A 165 -16.88 0.10 26.34
CA THR A 165 -15.43 0.22 26.56
C THR A 165 -14.88 -1.13 27.01
N PHE A 166 -13.95 -1.67 26.24
CA PHE A 166 -13.16 -2.84 26.61
C PHE A 166 -11.88 -2.41 27.32
N SER A 167 -11.35 -3.28 28.17
CA SER A 167 -9.96 -3.15 28.63
C SER A 167 -9.03 -3.62 27.54
N ASN A 168 -8.94 -4.93 27.30
CA ASN A 168 -8.15 -5.47 26.21
C ASN A 168 -9.04 -6.26 25.25
N VAL A 169 -8.68 -6.27 23.97
CA VAL A 169 -9.34 -7.06 22.93
C VAL A 169 -8.28 -7.89 22.21
N THR A 170 -8.57 -9.17 22.04
CA THR A 170 -7.79 -10.06 21.18
C THR A 170 -8.68 -10.63 20.10
N LEU A 171 -8.24 -10.50 18.85
CA LEU A 171 -8.84 -11.13 17.68
C LEU A 171 -7.93 -12.28 17.24
N ASN A 172 -8.47 -13.49 17.20
CA ASN A 172 -7.82 -14.67 16.66
C ASN A 172 -8.92 -15.63 16.19
N LEU A 173 -9.48 -15.32 15.02
CA LEU A 173 -10.67 -15.98 14.49
C LEU A 173 -10.37 -17.41 14.04
N ALA A 174 -11.37 -18.28 14.15
CA ALA A 174 -11.27 -19.71 13.95
C ALA A 174 -11.11 -20.13 12.47
N TRP A 175 -10.94 -21.45 12.29
CA TRP A 175 -10.71 -22.09 10.99
C TRP A 175 -11.81 -21.78 9.97
N GLY A 176 -11.42 -21.27 8.81
CA GLY A 176 -12.32 -20.75 7.78
C GLY A 176 -12.38 -19.22 7.72
N GLY A 177 -11.77 -18.53 8.70
CA GLY A 177 -11.69 -17.07 8.74
C GLY A 177 -13.03 -16.39 9.06
N GLY A 178 -12.98 -15.07 9.21
CA GLY A 178 -14.20 -14.27 9.35
C GLY A 178 -13.95 -12.79 9.59
N ASN A 179 -15.05 -12.08 9.81
CA ASN A 179 -15.04 -10.63 10.01
C ASN A 179 -15.41 -10.29 11.45
N TRP A 180 -14.66 -9.39 12.06
CA TRP A 180 -15.05 -8.70 13.28
C TRP A 180 -15.80 -7.41 12.92
N ILE A 181 -17.12 -7.44 13.01
CA ILE A 181 -18.01 -6.41 12.47
C ILE A 181 -18.43 -5.46 13.58
N ILE A 182 -18.07 -4.17 13.44
CA ILE A 182 -18.36 -3.10 14.38
C ILE A 182 -19.19 -2.01 13.68
N ASN A 183 -20.44 -1.78 14.11
CA ASN A 183 -21.31 -0.72 13.56
C ASN A 183 -21.59 0.42 14.54
N ASN A 184 -21.15 0.30 15.79
CA ASN A 184 -21.20 1.36 16.79
C ASN A 184 -19.79 1.75 17.22
N ASN A 185 -19.61 2.95 17.74
CA ASN A 185 -18.30 3.35 18.24
C ASN A 185 -17.98 2.60 19.54
N ILE A 186 -16.78 2.05 19.63
CA ILE A 186 -16.26 1.36 20.82
C ILE A 186 -14.92 1.97 21.25
N ASN A 187 -14.56 1.77 22.51
CA ASN A 187 -13.25 2.15 23.04
C ASN A 187 -12.50 0.92 23.53
N ILE A 188 -11.19 0.89 23.31
CA ILE A 188 -10.27 -0.11 23.86
C ILE A 188 -9.22 0.64 24.68
N ASN A 189 -9.33 0.56 26.02
CA ASN A 189 -8.46 1.30 26.94
C ASN A 189 -7.02 0.76 26.98
N GLY A 190 -6.91 -0.57 26.91
CA GLY A 190 -5.67 -1.33 26.88
C GLY A 190 -5.33 -1.75 25.45
N ALA A 191 -4.83 -2.98 25.30
CA ALA A 191 -4.31 -3.44 24.02
C ALA A 191 -5.41 -3.96 23.08
N LEU A 192 -5.28 -3.62 21.78
CA LEU A 192 -5.89 -4.36 20.68
C LEU A 192 -4.82 -5.29 20.09
N SER A 193 -5.07 -6.60 20.11
CA SER A 193 -4.16 -7.60 19.55
C SER A 193 -4.84 -8.38 18.44
N ILE A 194 -4.23 -8.41 17.26
CA ILE A 194 -4.72 -9.15 16.09
C ILE A 194 -3.69 -10.25 15.79
N GLY A 195 -4.06 -11.49 16.11
CA GLY A 195 -3.18 -12.67 16.00
C GLY A 195 -3.83 -13.79 15.20
N GLY A 196 -3.13 -14.92 15.09
CA GLY A 196 -3.60 -16.11 14.39
C GLY A 196 -2.99 -16.30 12.99
N ASP A 197 -3.56 -17.24 12.25
CA ASP A 197 -3.16 -17.58 10.88
C ASP A 197 -4.33 -17.62 9.89
N GLN A 198 -5.54 -17.29 10.38
CA GLN A 198 -6.77 -17.21 9.61
C GLN A 198 -7.13 -15.77 9.29
N ASP A 199 -8.03 -15.60 8.33
CA ASP A 199 -8.59 -14.31 7.96
C ASP A 199 -9.23 -13.62 9.17
N THR A 200 -8.90 -12.36 9.39
CA THR A 200 -9.34 -11.56 10.55
C THR A 200 -9.50 -10.11 10.10
N ASP A 201 -10.58 -9.87 9.39
CA ASP A 201 -10.91 -8.57 8.85
C ASP A 201 -11.74 -7.75 9.85
N ILE A 202 -11.40 -6.48 9.98
CA ILE A 202 -12.17 -5.53 10.78
C ILE A 202 -13.11 -4.78 9.84
N GLU A 203 -14.40 -4.94 10.07
CA GLU A 203 -15.45 -4.49 9.17
C GLU A 203 -16.48 -3.60 9.87
N GLY A 204 -17.30 -2.93 9.07
CA GLY A 204 -18.42 -2.13 9.56
C GLY A 204 -18.14 -0.63 9.64
N THR A 205 -19.16 0.12 10.07
CA THR A 205 -19.15 1.60 10.00
C THR A 205 -18.76 2.28 11.32
N GLY A 206 -18.62 1.52 12.40
CA GLY A 206 -18.28 2.03 13.71
C GLY A 206 -16.80 2.40 13.84
N LEU A 207 -16.51 3.38 14.68
CA LEU A 207 -15.15 3.81 15.02
C LEU A 207 -14.61 3.01 16.20
N ILE A 208 -13.46 2.37 16.02
CA ILE A 208 -12.73 1.69 17.10
C ILE A 208 -11.68 2.65 17.65
N ASN A 209 -11.94 3.27 18.80
CA ASN A 209 -10.96 4.13 19.46
C ASN A 209 -9.97 3.27 20.26
N CYS A 210 -8.76 3.13 19.76
CA CYS A 210 -7.66 2.47 20.47
C CYS A 210 -6.93 3.52 21.32
N LEU A 211 -7.04 3.40 22.65
CA LEU A 211 -6.37 4.26 23.63
C LEU A 211 -5.09 3.62 24.19
N GLY A 212 -4.93 2.30 24.03
CA GLY A 212 -3.69 1.57 24.35
C GLY A 212 -2.99 1.02 23.10
N ASN A 213 -2.09 0.07 23.31
CA ASN A 213 -1.20 -0.45 22.26
C ASN A 213 -1.94 -1.28 21.20
N ILE A 214 -1.37 -1.36 20.00
CA ILE A 214 -1.86 -2.22 18.92
C ILE A 214 -0.76 -3.23 18.57
N ASN A 215 -1.09 -4.52 18.65
CA ASN A 215 -0.17 -5.62 18.35
C ASN A 215 -0.67 -6.40 17.14
N LEU A 216 0.13 -6.46 16.08
CA LEU A 216 -0.21 -7.09 14.81
C LEU A 216 0.71 -8.30 14.57
N SER A 217 0.17 -9.50 14.72
CA SER A 217 0.91 -10.76 14.57
C SER A 217 0.19 -11.79 13.71
N ASN A 218 -1.01 -11.50 13.22
CA ASN A 218 -1.74 -12.40 12.33
C ASN A 218 -0.93 -12.65 11.04
N THR A 219 -0.86 -13.90 10.61
CA THR A 219 -0.05 -14.30 9.45
C THR A 219 -0.85 -14.42 8.15
N HIS A 220 -2.15 -14.17 8.17
CA HIS A 220 -2.99 -14.11 6.99
C HIS A 220 -2.89 -12.75 6.27
N TYR A 221 -3.31 -12.73 5.00
CA TYR A 221 -3.55 -11.47 4.29
C TYR A 221 -4.79 -10.80 4.90
N GLY A 222 -4.65 -9.61 5.45
CA GLY A 222 -5.80 -8.89 6.00
C GLY A 222 -6.42 -7.92 4.99
N GLY A 223 -7.57 -7.39 5.37
CA GLY A 223 -8.36 -6.40 4.67
C GLY A 223 -9.27 -5.62 5.64
N GLY A 224 -10.54 -5.52 5.28
CA GLY A 224 -11.54 -4.81 6.07
C GLY A 224 -11.85 -3.38 5.63
N THR A 225 -13.10 -2.99 5.86
CA THR A 225 -13.65 -1.64 5.62
C THR A 225 -13.87 -0.83 6.91
N GLY A 226 -13.55 -1.41 8.07
CA GLY A 226 -13.68 -0.75 9.37
C GLY A 226 -12.72 0.42 9.57
N THR A 227 -12.83 1.11 10.70
CA THR A 227 -11.94 2.23 11.02
C THR A 227 -11.35 2.11 12.42
N ILE A 228 -10.03 2.11 12.51
CA ILE A 228 -9.26 2.20 13.75
C ILE A 228 -8.80 3.64 13.94
N ASN A 229 -9.07 4.20 15.11
CA ASN A 229 -8.60 5.52 15.55
C ASN A 229 -7.61 5.38 16.70
N ILE A 230 -6.33 5.60 16.40
CA ILE A 230 -5.26 5.69 17.40
C ILE A 230 -5.39 7.05 18.10
N SER A 231 -5.86 7.05 19.34
CA SER A 231 -6.30 8.24 20.05
C SER A 231 -5.95 8.21 21.54
N GLY A 232 -6.36 9.25 22.28
CA GLY A 232 -6.05 9.40 23.70
C GLY A 232 -4.72 10.10 23.96
N SER A 233 -4.44 10.33 25.24
CA SER A 233 -3.32 11.16 25.73
C SER A 233 -2.07 10.38 26.16
N SER A 234 -2.16 9.06 26.25
CA SER A 234 -1.05 8.20 26.67
C SER A 234 -0.11 7.89 25.50
N ASN A 235 1.12 7.47 25.83
CA ASN A 235 2.00 6.87 24.83
C ASN A 235 1.45 5.51 24.39
N GLN A 236 1.55 5.21 23.11
CA GLN A 236 1.08 3.95 22.51
C GLN A 236 2.17 3.38 21.61
N SER A 237 2.22 2.06 21.48
CA SER A 237 2.98 1.40 20.43
C SER A 237 2.08 0.73 19.41
N VAL A 238 2.49 0.76 18.15
CA VAL A 238 1.97 -0.10 17.09
C VAL A 238 3.10 -1.02 16.65
N PHE A 239 2.95 -2.32 16.92
CA PHE A 239 3.95 -3.33 16.62
C PHE A 239 3.49 -4.23 15.48
N GLY A 240 4.14 -4.12 14.32
CA GLY A 240 3.92 -4.94 13.14
C GLY A 240 4.93 -6.08 13.03
N ALA A 241 4.62 -7.24 13.61
CA ALA A 241 5.47 -8.42 13.57
C ALA A 241 5.24 -9.32 12.35
N ALA A 242 4.12 -9.12 11.65
CA ALA A 242 3.78 -9.93 10.49
C ALA A 242 4.70 -9.63 9.28
N PRO A 243 4.97 -10.61 8.41
CA PRO A 243 5.62 -10.35 7.13
C PRO A 243 4.86 -9.30 6.31
N VAL A 244 5.55 -8.73 5.30
CA VAL A 244 4.96 -7.77 4.34
C VAL A 244 3.60 -8.28 3.84
N ASN A 245 2.62 -7.38 3.78
CA ASN A 245 1.26 -7.61 3.27
C ASN A 245 0.36 -8.53 4.15
N ARG A 246 0.73 -8.77 5.41
CA ARG A 246 -0.07 -9.56 6.38
C ARG A 246 -0.57 -8.70 7.53
N CYS A 247 -1.62 -9.17 8.21
CA CYS A 247 -2.31 -8.47 9.29
C CYS A 247 -2.62 -7.01 8.91
N ALA A 248 -3.20 -6.81 7.72
CA ALA A 248 -3.48 -5.47 7.24
C ALA A 248 -4.59 -4.83 8.09
N LEU A 249 -4.34 -3.63 8.58
CA LEU A 249 -5.36 -2.81 9.23
C LEU A 249 -6.33 -2.25 8.18
N PRO A 250 -7.59 -1.96 8.53
CA PRO A 250 -8.53 -1.32 7.62
C PRO A 250 -8.21 0.18 7.52
N HIS A 251 -9.18 1.10 7.61
CA HIS A 251 -8.86 2.52 7.69
C HIS A 251 -8.15 2.86 9.00
N VAL A 252 -7.06 3.63 8.94
CA VAL A 252 -6.30 4.08 10.10
C VAL A 252 -6.38 5.60 10.21
N ILE A 253 -6.82 6.06 11.38
CA ILE A 253 -6.81 7.46 11.80
C ILE A 253 -5.85 7.62 12.97
N ILE A 254 -5.01 8.65 12.92
CA ILE A 254 -4.21 9.10 14.07
C ILE A 254 -4.75 10.45 14.52
N ASN A 255 -5.37 10.48 15.69
CA ASN A 255 -5.94 11.68 16.30
C ASN A 255 -5.71 11.67 17.81
N LYS A 256 -4.44 11.87 18.20
CA LYS A 256 -4.05 11.85 19.61
C LYS A 256 -4.21 13.24 20.22
N SER A 257 -4.82 13.29 21.40
CA SER A 257 -4.91 14.51 22.21
C SER A 257 -3.64 14.76 23.04
N GLY A 258 -2.75 13.76 23.14
CA GLY A 258 -1.47 13.84 23.83
C GLY A 258 -0.67 12.54 23.69
N GLY A 259 0.56 12.54 24.22
CA GLY A 259 1.47 11.41 24.11
C GLY A 259 1.97 11.15 22.68
N GLN A 260 2.82 10.15 22.53
CA GLN A 260 3.40 9.72 21.26
C GLN A 260 2.89 8.33 20.85
N VAL A 261 2.63 8.12 19.57
CA VAL A 261 2.51 6.77 19.01
C VAL A 261 3.83 6.36 18.35
N THR A 262 4.41 5.26 18.81
CA THR A 262 5.66 4.70 18.28
C THR A 262 5.36 3.49 17.40
N PHE A 263 5.79 3.54 16.14
CA PHE A 263 5.66 2.43 15.20
C PHE A 263 6.93 1.57 15.19
N SER A 264 6.75 0.28 14.95
CA SER A 264 7.85 -0.70 14.89
C SER A 264 7.50 -1.86 13.96
N GLY A 265 8.50 -2.40 13.26
CA GLY A 265 8.28 -3.40 12.23
C GLY A 265 7.53 -2.84 11.02
N THR A 266 6.72 -3.68 10.36
CA THR A 266 5.90 -3.27 9.20
C THR A 266 4.43 -3.21 9.58
N THR A 267 3.83 -2.03 9.54
CA THR A 267 2.38 -1.85 9.67
C THR A 267 1.75 -1.83 8.29
N THR A 268 1.11 -2.93 7.91
CA THR A 268 0.32 -3.01 6.68
C THR A 268 -1.05 -2.37 6.90
N VAL A 269 -1.48 -1.54 5.96
CA VAL A 269 -2.80 -0.89 5.98
C VAL A 269 -3.46 -1.10 4.63
N PHE A 270 -4.58 -1.81 4.66
CA PHE A 270 -5.45 -2.00 3.52
C PHE A 270 -6.28 -0.76 3.28
N GLY A 271 -6.76 -0.05 4.30
CA GLY A 271 -7.59 1.15 4.12
C GLY A 271 -6.82 2.44 3.82
N ASN A 272 -7.50 3.56 4.01
CA ASN A 272 -6.89 4.90 3.94
C ASN A 272 -6.06 5.18 5.20
N TRP A 273 -5.04 6.01 5.04
CA TRP A 273 -4.23 6.53 6.14
C TRP A 273 -4.52 8.02 6.37
N THR A 274 -4.99 8.37 7.56
CA THR A 274 -5.33 9.75 7.91
C THR A 274 -4.61 10.18 9.19
N TYR A 275 -3.71 11.15 9.07
CA TYR A 275 -3.14 11.85 10.22
C TYR A 275 -3.89 13.16 10.46
N ILE A 276 -4.46 13.32 11.65
CA ILE A 276 -5.19 14.53 12.06
C ILE A 276 -4.33 15.33 13.04
N ALA A 277 -3.87 14.70 14.12
CA ALA A 277 -3.12 15.36 15.19
C ALA A 277 -2.34 14.35 16.06
N GLY A 278 -1.32 14.85 16.75
CA GLY A 278 -0.53 14.11 17.74
C GLY A 278 0.94 13.91 17.35
N SER A 279 1.75 13.39 18.28
CA SER A 279 3.14 13.03 17.99
C SER A 279 3.23 11.57 17.51
N THR A 280 3.97 11.36 16.43
CA THR A 280 4.30 10.06 15.87
C THR A 280 5.82 9.85 15.92
N ASP A 281 6.25 8.60 16.13
CA ASP A 281 7.64 8.20 15.97
C ASP A 281 7.72 6.94 15.11
N TYR A 282 8.26 7.12 13.90
CA TYR A 282 8.54 6.03 12.97
C TYR A 282 10.02 5.62 12.98
N SER A 283 10.88 6.43 13.61
CA SER A 283 12.32 6.44 13.42
C SER A 283 13.07 5.55 14.41
N THR A 284 12.68 5.54 15.69
CA THR A 284 13.39 4.80 16.76
C THR A 284 13.55 3.31 16.43
N ASN A 285 12.55 2.72 15.77
CA ASN A 285 12.52 1.30 15.43
C ASN A 285 12.59 1.02 13.91
N ASN A 286 13.03 2.01 13.12
CA ASN A 286 13.10 1.92 11.66
C ASN A 286 11.82 1.35 11.00
N SER A 287 10.64 1.85 11.42
CA SER A 287 9.36 1.27 11.00
C SER A 287 9.05 1.52 9.52
N THR A 288 8.20 0.65 8.96
CA THR A 288 7.64 0.78 7.61
C THR A 288 6.14 0.85 7.70
N ILE A 289 5.56 1.91 7.12
CA ILE A 289 4.13 1.92 6.81
C ILE A 289 3.97 1.41 5.38
N LEU A 290 3.19 0.34 5.22
CA LEU A 290 2.91 -0.29 3.94
C LEU A 290 1.44 -0.10 3.62
N LEU A 291 1.12 0.65 2.57
CA LEU A 291 -0.24 0.71 2.05
C LEU A 291 -0.41 -0.34 0.95
N ASN A 292 -1.34 -1.26 1.16
CA ASN A 292 -1.73 -2.26 0.17
C ASN A 292 -3.16 -2.01 -0.33
N GLY A 293 -3.53 -2.65 -1.43
CA GLY A 293 -4.87 -2.51 -2.02
C GLY A 293 -4.91 -1.50 -3.17
N ARG A 294 -6.08 -0.89 -3.41
CA ARG A 294 -6.35 -0.06 -4.61
C ARG A 294 -7.05 1.24 -4.24
N ASN A 295 -6.60 2.38 -4.76
CA ASN A 295 -7.29 3.67 -4.59
C ASN A 295 -7.35 4.04 -3.10
N ARG A 296 -6.17 4.23 -2.50
CA ARG A 296 -6.03 4.61 -1.09
C ARG A 296 -5.56 6.05 -0.97
N GLN A 297 -6.06 6.73 0.04
CA GLN A 297 -5.70 8.10 0.33
C GLN A 297 -4.73 8.17 1.50
N ILE A 298 -3.74 9.05 1.38
CA ILE A 298 -2.86 9.49 2.46
C ILE A 298 -3.19 10.95 2.75
N THR A 299 -3.69 11.21 3.95
CA THR A 299 -4.09 12.57 4.39
C THR A 299 -3.31 12.97 5.62
N GLY A 300 -2.97 14.26 5.71
CA GLY A 300 -2.24 14.87 6.81
C GLY A 300 -0.74 14.98 6.54
N ILE A 301 -0.18 16.13 6.92
CA ILE A 301 1.26 16.40 6.83
C ILE A 301 1.99 15.59 7.88
N GLN A 302 2.84 14.66 7.44
CA GLN A 302 3.58 13.77 8.34
C GLN A 302 4.91 13.31 7.75
N THR A 303 5.82 12.90 8.65
CA THR A 303 7.15 12.41 8.30
C THR A 303 7.25 10.93 8.61
N PHE A 304 7.30 10.08 7.59
CA PHE A 304 7.54 8.64 7.72
C PHE A 304 9.03 8.33 7.76
N GLN A 305 9.39 7.23 8.42
CA GLN A 305 10.71 6.65 8.32
C GLN A 305 10.87 5.89 7.00
N ASN A 306 10.07 4.83 6.82
CA ASN A 306 9.93 4.15 5.53
C ASN A 306 8.45 4.12 5.13
N LEU A 307 8.17 4.33 3.85
CA LEU A 307 6.84 4.26 3.26
C LEU A 307 6.88 3.32 2.06
N SER A 308 5.95 2.38 2.00
CA SER A 308 5.85 1.44 0.90
C SER A 308 4.43 1.32 0.35
N PHE A 309 4.34 1.10 -0.95
CA PHE A 309 3.10 0.86 -1.68
C PHE A 309 3.15 -0.50 -2.34
N PHE A 310 2.10 -1.30 -2.20
CA PHE A 310 2.01 -2.61 -2.84
C PHE A 310 0.67 -2.81 -3.56
N THR A 311 0.71 -2.98 -4.89
CA THR A 311 -0.47 -3.37 -5.70
C THR A 311 -0.29 -4.76 -6.31
N ALA A 312 -1.25 -5.65 -6.12
CA ALA A 312 -1.17 -7.03 -6.64
C ALA A 312 -2.12 -7.32 -7.80
N TRP A 313 -3.40 -6.95 -7.66
CA TRP A 313 -4.44 -7.25 -8.65
C TRP A 313 -5.08 -5.94 -9.11
N GLY A 314 -5.39 -5.81 -10.40
CA GLY A 314 -6.23 -4.74 -10.99
C GLY A 314 -5.72 -3.29 -10.87
N GLY A 315 -4.47 -3.10 -10.42
CA GLY A 315 -3.85 -1.79 -10.25
C GLY A 315 -4.56 -0.89 -9.25
N GLY A 316 -4.04 0.31 -9.06
CA GLY A 316 -4.70 1.30 -8.21
C GLY A 316 -3.90 2.57 -8.03
N ALA A 317 -4.58 3.58 -7.49
CA ALA A 317 -3.97 4.83 -7.11
C ALA A 317 -3.65 4.90 -5.61
N PHE A 318 -2.61 5.65 -5.26
CA PHE A 318 -2.32 6.15 -3.93
C PHE A 318 -2.29 7.68 -4.01
N ASP A 319 -3.31 8.31 -3.44
CA ASP A 319 -3.53 9.75 -3.54
C ASP A 319 -2.97 10.44 -2.29
N PHE A 320 -1.92 11.23 -2.46
CA PHE A 320 -1.37 12.11 -1.43
C PHE A 320 -2.20 13.39 -1.41
N MET A 321 -3.03 13.54 -0.39
CA MET A 321 -3.87 14.74 -0.20
C MET A 321 -3.07 15.92 0.35
N ASP A 322 -1.99 15.63 1.08
CA ASP A 322 -1.09 16.59 1.70
C ASP A 322 0.38 16.19 1.49
N ASP A 323 1.30 17.12 1.72
CA ASP A 323 2.73 16.86 1.66
C ASP A 323 3.16 15.83 2.71
N VAL A 324 3.92 14.83 2.30
CA VAL A 324 4.55 13.87 3.21
C VAL A 324 6.06 13.88 3.03
N THR A 325 6.78 13.55 4.10
CA THR A 325 8.24 13.39 4.06
C THR A 325 8.63 11.95 4.37
N ILE A 326 9.57 11.39 3.61
CA ILE A 326 10.11 10.04 3.81
C ILE A 326 11.60 10.15 4.11
N LYS A 327 12.00 9.76 5.32
CA LYS A 327 13.36 9.96 5.84
C LYS A 327 14.37 8.94 5.34
N SER A 328 13.98 7.67 5.19
CA SER A 328 14.90 6.57 4.91
C SER A 328 14.63 5.88 3.58
N LYS A 329 13.42 5.40 3.33
CA LYS A 329 13.13 4.72 2.07
C LYS A 329 11.68 4.84 1.62
N LEU A 330 11.49 5.24 0.37
CA LEU A 330 10.26 5.05 -0.38
C LEU A 330 10.39 3.78 -1.22
N THR A 331 9.44 2.84 -1.10
CA THR A 331 9.40 1.63 -1.93
C THR A 331 8.09 1.55 -2.68
N ILE A 332 8.15 1.66 -4.00
CA ILE A 332 6.99 1.47 -4.88
C ILE A 332 7.11 0.05 -5.44
N GLN A 333 6.17 -0.81 -5.05
CA GLN A 333 6.23 -2.22 -5.41
C GLN A 333 4.90 -2.81 -5.85
N GLY A 334 4.96 -3.91 -6.59
CA GLY A 334 3.75 -4.62 -7.01
C GLY A 334 3.89 -5.40 -8.30
N ALA A 335 2.77 -5.98 -8.72
CA ALA A 335 2.63 -6.72 -9.98
C ALA A 335 1.73 -5.99 -11.00
N GLN A 336 1.12 -4.87 -10.62
CA GLN A 336 0.15 -4.12 -11.42
C GLN A 336 0.40 -2.62 -11.31
N ALA A 337 -0.32 -1.83 -12.12
CA ALA A 337 -0.13 -0.38 -12.15
C ALA A 337 -0.32 0.25 -10.75
N THR A 338 0.67 1.02 -10.30
CA THR A 338 0.69 1.75 -9.03
C THR A 338 0.81 3.23 -9.33
N HIS A 339 -0.31 3.94 -9.35
CA HIS A 339 -0.35 5.36 -9.61
C HIS A 339 -0.12 6.13 -8.32
N LEU A 340 0.88 7.01 -8.28
CA LEU A 340 1.02 7.98 -7.19
C LEU A 340 0.43 9.31 -7.64
N ASN A 341 -0.56 9.83 -6.92
CA ASN A 341 -1.25 11.07 -7.27
C ASN A 341 -1.11 12.15 -6.19
N GLY A 342 -1.08 13.41 -6.59
CA GLY A 342 -1.15 14.57 -5.71
C GLY A 342 -2.60 14.98 -5.39
N PRO A 343 -2.79 16.14 -4.75
CA PRO A 343 -1.96 17.34 -4.87
C PRO A 343 -0.72 17.41 -3.96
N GLY A 344 -0.64 16.59 -2.93
CA GLY A 344 0.49 16.55 -2.00
C GLY A 344 1.80 16.13 -2.65
N ARG A 345 2.91 16.67 -2.13
CA ARG A 345 4.27 16.31 -2.54
C ARG A 345 4.78 15.11 -1.76
N VAL A 346 5.59 14.30 -2.42
CA VAL A 346 6.29 13.17 -1.82
C VAL A 346 7.76 13.56 -1.62
N ASN A 347 8.09 14.10 -0.45
CA ASN A 347 9.42 14.59 -0.13
C ASN A 347 10.34 13.46 0.34
N CYS A 348 11.17 12.94 -0.55
CA CYS A 348 12.14 11.88 -0.26
C CYS A 348 13.48 12.48 0.17
N GLU A 349 13.87 12.25 1.42
CA GLU A 349 15.22 12.52 1.94
C GLU A 349 16.11 11.26 1.94
N GLY A 350 15.50 10.08 1.80
CA GLY A 350 16.16 8.77 1.71
C GLY A 350 16.03 8.09 0.34
N ASP A 351 16.40 6.82 0.28
CA ASP A 351 16.41 6.00 -0.94
C ASP A 351 15.01 5.86 -1.59
N ILE A 352 14.99 5.58 -2.89
CA ILE A 352 13.78 5.22 -3.64
C ILE A 352 14.03 3.88 -4.33
N ASP A 353 13.18 2.89 -4.05
CA ASP A 353 13.26 1.56 -4.67
C ASP A 353 12.01 1.27 -5.50
N LEU A 354 12.22 0.89 -6.75
CA LEU A 354 11.18 0.44 -7.69
C LEU A 354 11.27 -1.09 -7.82
N VAL A 355 10.27 -1.81 -7.32
CA VAL A 355 10.33 -3.27 -7.20
C VAL A 355 9.14 -3.95 -7.85
N GLY A 356 9.40 -4.92 -8.73
CA GLY A 356 8.37 -5.70 -9.41
C GLY A 356 8.18 -5.28 -10.87
N ASN A 357 7.06 -5.71 -11.44
CA ASN A 357 6.85 -5.71 -12.89
C ASN A 357 5.65 -4.83 -13.29
N MET A 358 5.52 -3.68 -12.63
CA MET A 358 4.38 -2.77 -12.83
C MET A 358 4.52 -2.06 -14.17
N THR A 359 3.46 -1.99 -14.96
CA THR A 359 3.44 -1.26 -16.24
C THR A 359 2.20 -0.37 -16.31
N GLY A 360 2.28 0.74 -17.05
CA GLY A 360 1.15 1.65 -17.25
C GLY A 360 0.95 2.62 -16.08
N ASN A 361 1.99 2.91 -15.30
CA ASN A 361 1.89 3.85 -14.18
C ASN A 361 1.76 5.28 -14.70
N ASN A 362 0.58 5.91 -14.57
CA ASN A 362 0.36 7.29 -15.01
C ASN A 362 -0.05 8.26 -13.88
N GLY A 363 0.55 8.09 -12.69
CA GLY A 363 0.26 8.94 -11.54
C GLY A 363 0.66 10.40 -11.75
N ASN A 364 0.04 11.35 -11.04
CA ASN A 364 0.30 12.79 -11.17
C ASN A 364 1.07 13.45 -10.00
N ALA A 365 1.49 12.67 -9.00
CA ALA A 365 2.26 13.20 -7.87
C ALA A 365 3.59 13.82 -8.31
N VAL A 366 4.20 14.59 -7.41
CA VAL A 366 5.59 15.04 -7.55
C VAL A 366 6.45 14.37 -6.48
N ILE A 367 7.42 13.58 -6.92
CA ILE A 367 8.45 13.01 -6.07
C ILE A 367 9.62 14.00 -6.01
N HIS A 368 9.90 14.48 -4.81
CA HIS A 368 10.98 15.41 -4.53
C HIS A 368 12.18 14.65 -3.97
N ILE A 369 13.31 14.69 -4.67
CA ILE A 369 14.60 14.15 -4.20
C ILE A 369 15.35 15.32 -3.56
N ILE A 370 15.39 15.34 -2.22
CA ILE A 370 15.85 16.48 -1.41
C ILE A 370 16.76 16.04 -0.27
N GLY A 371 17.08 16.94 0.66
CA GLY A 371 17.92 16.66 1.82
C GLY A 371 19.41 16.79 1.54
N ASN A 372 20.22 16.34 2.50
CA ASN A 372 21.69 16.48 2.49
C ASN A 372 22.44 15.13 2.47
N ALA A 373 21.74 14.02 2.67
CA ALA A 373 22.30 12.68 2.63
C ALA A 373 22.46 12.18 1.20
N ASN A 374 23.29 11.16 1.00
CA ASN A 374 23.29 10.40 -0.24
C ASN A 374 21.99 9.60 -0.35
N GLN A 375 21.44 9.53 -1.56
CA GLN A 375 20.24 8.77 -1.86
C GLN A 375 20.52 7.88 -3.06
N LEU A 376 20.12 6.62 -2.98
CA LEU A 376 20.12 5.70 -4.10
C LEU A 376 18.69 5.55 -4.63
N ILE A 377 18.52 5.83 -5.92
CA ILE A 377 17.29 5.67 -6.67
C ILE A 377 17.46 4.44 -7.55
N ARG A 378 16.92 3.30 -7.10
CA ARG A 378 17.00 2.02 -7.80
C ARG A 378 15.83 1.88 -8.76
N GLY A 379 16.14 1.98 -10.05
CA GLY A 379 15.23 1.70 -11.15
C GLY A 379 15.01 0.22 -11.41
N HIS A 380 14.33 -0.07 -12.51
CA HIS A 380 14.07 -1.41 -13.02
C HIS A 380 15.05 -1.77 -14.15
N ASN A 381 15.17 -3.05 -14.53
CA ASN A 381 16.05 -3.48 -15.64
C ASN A 381 15.47 -3.21 -17.05
N ASN A 382 14.18 -2.89 -17.12
CA ASN A 382 13.43 -2.70 -18.35
C ASN A 382 12.83 -1.30 -18.36
N ILE A 383 12.89 -0.64 -19.51
CA ILE A 383 12.22 0.64 -19.73
C ILE A 383 10.68 0.48 -19.73
N GLY A 384 9.97 1.48 -19.21
CA GLY A 384 8.51 1.48 -19.10
C GLY A 384 7.98 0.62 -17.96
N TRP A 385 8.85 0.12 -17.07
CA TRP A 385 8.46 -0.64 -15.89
C TRP A 385 8.65 0.21 -14.64
N CYS A 386 7.70 0.08 -13.71
CA CYS A 386 7.63 0.82 -12.47
C CYS A 386 7.74 2.34 -12.67
N GLU A 387 7.10 2.86 -13.71
CA GLU A 387 7.28 4.25 -14.13
C GLU A 387 6.87 5.22 -13.00
N LEU A 388 7.69 6.25 -12.83
CA LEU A 388 7.49 7.31 -11.85
C LEU A 388 6.65 8.45 -12.45
N PRO A 389 5.93 9.21 -11.61
CA PRO A 389 5.24 10.42 -12.03
C PRO A 389 6.26 11.56 -12.20
N ASN A 390 5.94 12.79 -11.79
CA ASN A 390 6.89 13.89 -11.88
C ASN A 390 8.06 13.67 -10.90
N ILE A 391 9.28 13.98 -11.33
CA ILE A 391 10.46 14.04 -10.45
C ILE A 391 10.97 15.48 -10.37
N THR A 392 11.24 15.95 -9.17
CA THR A 392 11.99 17.17 -8.92
C THR A 392 13.22 16.88 -8.06
N ILE A 393 14.39 17.31 -8.50
CA ILE A 393 15.66 17.18 -7.77
C ILE A 393 16.10 18.55 -7.29
N ASN A 394 16.21 18.69 -5.97
CA ASN A 394 16.70 19.90 -5.32
C ASN A 394 17.45 19.53 -4.04
N LYS A 395 18.62 18.92 -4.20
CA LYS A 395 19.42 18.47 -3.06
C LYS A 395 20.24 19.64 -2.51
N SER A 396 20.12 19.83 -1.20
CA SER A 396 20.95 20.78 -0.44
C SER A 396 22.36 20.26 -0.17
N GLY A 397 22.58 18.95 -0.32
CA GLY A 397 23.86 18.26 -0.17
C GLY A 397 23.73 16.77 -0.50
N GLY A 398 24.85 16.05 -0.45
CA GLY A 398 24.91 14.64 -0.83
C GLY A 398 24.71 14.40 -2.33
N ILE A 399 24.63 13.13 -2.71
CA ILE A 399 24.53 12.68 -4.10
C ILE A 399 23.22 11.93 -4.32
N ALA A 400 22.49 12.24 -5.40
CA ALA A 400 21.43 11.38 -5.92
C ALA A 400 22.04 10.40 -6.92
N THR A 401 22.22 9.14 -6.52
CA THR A 401 22.74 8.08 -7.38
C THR A 401 21.58 7.33 -8.03
N PHE A 402 21.49 7.34 -9.35
CA PHE A 402 20.53 6.56 -10.12
C PHE A 402 21.16 5.23 -10.53
N ASP A 403 20.41 4.14 -10.38
CA ASP A 403 20.83 2.79 -10.76
C ASP A 403 19.78 2.12 -11.65
N ASN A 404 20.22 1.33 -12.62
CA ASN A 404 19.38 0.70 -13.66
C ASN A 404 18.51 1.72 -14.44
N THR A 405 17.35 1.31 -14.93
CA THR A 405 16.43 2.16 -15.71
C THR A 405 15.39 2.80 -14.81
N VAL A 406 15.40 4.13 -14.73
CA VAL A 406 14.36 4.92 -14.08
C VAL A 406 13.48 5.53 -15.15
N SER A 407 12.28 4.98 -15.33
CA SER A 407 11.30 5.45 -16.32
C SER A 407 10.35 6.46 -15.68
N LEU A 408 9.95 7.49 -16.44
CA LEU A 408 9.00 8.51 -16.03
C LEU A 408 7.88 8.60 -17.05
N THR A 409 6.64 8.77 -16.57
CA THR A 409 5.50 9.15 -17.43
C THR A 409 5.24 10.65 -17.45
N ARG A 410 5.94 11.43 -16.62
CA ARG A 410 5.79 12.89 -16.53
C ARG A 410 7.12 13.62 -16.44
N ASP A 411 7.09 14.86 -15.99
CA ASP A 411 8.20 15.78 -16.16
C ASP A 411 9.39 15.45 -15.24
N TRP A 412 10.57 15.73 -15.77
CA TRP A 412 11.80 15.79 -15.00
C TRP A 412 12.17 17.25 -14.74
N THR A 413 12.45 17.58 -13.49
CA THR A 413 12.92 18.92 -13.10
C THR A 413 14.16 18.82 -12.22
N TYR A 414 15.25 19.46 -12.63
CA TYR A 414 16.44 19.64 -11.83
C TYR A 414 16.66 21.10 -11.49
N THR A 415 16.81 21.35 -10.20
CA THR A 415 17.06 22.69 -9.67
C THR A 415 18.48 22.82 -9.14
N ALA A 416 18.92 21.86 -8.32
CA ALA A 416 20.25 21.86 -7.71
C ALA A 416 20.63 20.47 -7.16
N GLY A 417 21.93 20.27 -6.94
CA GLY A 417 22.50 19.09 -6.28
C GLY A 417 23.44 18.30 -7.18
N THR A 418 24.08 17.27 -6.62
CA THR A 418 24.95 16.36 -7.37
C THR A 418 24.17 15.10 -7.77
N ILE A 419 24.25 14.74 -9.05
CA ILE A 419 23.70 13.49 -9.59
C ILE A 419 24.85 12.57 -9.97
N ASP A 420 24.69 11.28 -9.67
CA ASP A 420 25.55 10.19 -10.10
C ASP A 420 24.70 9.10 -10.77
N TYR A 421 25.30 8.33 -11.66
CA TYR A 421 24.65 7.25 -12.38
C TYR A 421 25.51 6.00 -12.18
N LEU A 422 25.06 5.08 -11.33
CA LEU A 422 25.87 3.99 -10.79
C LEU A 422 26.57 3.20 -11.91
N ALA A 423 27.89 3.10 -11.83
CA ALA A 423 28.73 2.42 -12.84
C ALA A 423 28.51 2.91 -14.29
N ASN A 424 28.00 4.12 -14.47
CA ASN A 424 27.60 4.72 -15.75
C ASN A 424 26.60 3.87 -16.56
N ASN A 425 25.80 3.03 -15.89
CA ASN A 425 24.86 2.10 -16.53
C ASN A 425 23.42 2.62 -16.56
N ALA A 426 23.09 3.61 -15.72
CA ALA A 426 21.72 3.98 -15.49
C ALA A 426 21.11 4.70 -16.70
N VAL A 427 19.83 4.44 -16.93
CA VAL A 427 19.04 4.99 -18.04
C VAL A 427 17.90 5.80 -17.47
N ILE A 428 17.79 7.06 -17.86
CA ILE A 428 16.57 7.85 -17.60
C ILE A 428 15.65 7.71 -18.82
N GLY A 429 14.50 7.09 -18.59
CA GLY A 429 13.51 6.79 -19.62
C GLY A 429 12.32 7.76 -19.57
N PHE A 430 11.94 8.34 -20.71
CA PHE A 430 10.72 9.12 -20.86
C PHE A 430 9.72 8.29 -21.66
N THR A 431 8.64 7.83 -21.01
CA THR A 431 7.71 6.84 -21.56
C THR A 431 6.26 7.31 -21.69
N GLY A 432 5.92 8.46 -21.10
CA GLY A 432 4.60 9.06 -21.15
C GLY A 432 4.36 9.92 -22.39
N SER A 433 3.27 10.67 -22.40
CA SER A 433 2.94 11.64 -23.44
C SER A 433 3.19 13.06 -22.93
N ASN A 434 3.74 13.93 -23.77
CA ASN A 434 3.89 15.37 -23.50
C ASN A 434 4.65 15.65 -22.19
N GLN A 435 5.92 15.22 -22.16
CA GLN A 435 6.81 15.39 -21.01
C GLN A 435 7.76 16.56 -21.23
N ALA A 436 8.35 17.06 -20.15
CA ALA A 436 9.39 18.07 -20.20
C ALA A 436 10.64 17.66 -19.39
N ILE A 437 11.79 18.10 -19.88
CA ILE A 437 13.06 18.11 -19.15
C ILE A 437 13.39 19.57 -18.82
N ASN A 438 13.40 19.88 -17.52
CA ASN A 438 13.68 21.20 -16.98
C ASN A 438 14.98 21.16 -16.17
N GLY A 439 15.81 22.19 -16.31
CA GLY A 439 17.11 22.30 -15.65
C GLY A 439 18.27 21.87 -16.53
N VAL A 440 19.43 22.52 -16.31
CA VAL A 440 20.69 22.17 -16.98
C VAL A 440 21.35 21.03 -16.21
N GLN A 441 21.56 19.89 -16.87
CA GLN A 441 22.14 18.70 -16.25
C GLN A 441 22.72 17.73 -17.28
N ASP A 442 23.46 16.75 -16.76
CA ASP A 442 23.99 15.64 -17.54
C ASP A 442 23.21 14.35 -17.26
N PHE A 443 23.03 13.53 -18.30
CA PHE A 443 22.57 12.15 -18.23
C PHE A 443 23.68 11.22 -18.72
N GLU A 444 23.85 10.03 -18.11
CA GLU A 444 24.70 8.99 -18.72
C GLU A 444 24.00 8.39 -19.94
N ASN A 445 22.82 7.80 -19.74
CA ASN A 445 21.99 7.30 -20.83
C ASN A 445 20.59 7.93 -20.73
N LEU A 446 20.10 8.43 -21.86
CA LEU A 446 18.77 9.03 -22.00
C LEU A 446 17.99 8.25 -23.06
N HIS A 447 16.78 7.80 -22.71
CA HIS A 447 15.94 7.00 -23.61
C HIS A 447 14.54 7.59 -23.72
N VAL A 448 14.15 7.96 -24.93
CA VAL A 448 12.81 8.42 -25.26
C VAL A 448 12.03 7.26 -25.89
N LEU A 449 10.96 6.83 -25.22
CA LEU A 449 10.05 5.75 -25.62
C LEU A 449 8.61 6.21 -25.35
N LEU A 450 8.19 7.33 -25.94
CA LEU A 450 6.84 7.84 -25.71
C LEU A 450 5.81 6.80 -26.22
N SER A 451 5.11 6.19 -25.26
CA SER A 451 4.20 5.08 -25.49
C SER A 451 2.76 5.59 -25.41
N TRP A 452 1.80 4.85 -26.01
CA TRP A 452 0.34 5.13 -25.90
C TRP A 452 -0.10 6.55 -26.33
N GLY A 453 -0.20 6.79 -27.63
CA GLY A 453 -0.75 8.05 -28.19
C GLY A 453 0.31 9.04 -28.68
N GLY A 454 1.60 8.72 -28.49
CA GLY A 454 2.71 9.58 -28.92
C GLY A 454 2.84 10.83 -28.05
N GLY A 455 3.40 11.89 -28.63
CA GLY A 455 3.45 13.22 -28.05
C GLY A 455 4.85 13.80 -28.05
N ASP A 456 5.02 14.81 -27.21
CA ASP A 456 6.22 15.62 -27.23
C ASP A 456 7.13 15.30 -26.04
N LEU A 457 8.44 15.38 -26.24
CA LEU A 457 9.41 15.60 -25.17
C LEU A 457 10.01 16.99 -25.34
N ASN A 458 9.64 17.89 -24.44
CA ASN A 458 10.09 19.28 -24.41
C ASN A 458 11.40 19.42 -23.62
N VAL A 459 12.50 19.64 -24.32
CA VAL A 459 13.81 19.95 -23.76
C VAL A 459 13.88 21.46 -23.50
N MET A 460 13.63 21.87 -22.26
CA MET A 460 13.48 23.29 -21.89
C MET A 460 14.82 23.99 -21.65
N ASN A 461 15.86 23.23 -21.30
CA ASN A 461 17.21 23.73 -21.08
C ASN A 461 18.23 22.81 -21.73
N ASN A 462 19.45 23.30 -21.93
CA ASN A 462 20.53 22.50 -22.50
C ASN A 462 20.86 21.34 -21.56
N ILE A 463 20.87 20.13 -22.10
CA ILE A 463 21.26 18.91 -21.40
C ILE A 463 22.44 18.25 -22.13
N THR A 464 23.20 17.43 -21.40
CA THR A 464 24.25 16.59 -21.98
C THR A 464 23.89 15.12 -21.84
N VAL A 465 24.07 14.33 -22.90
CA VAL A 465 23.97 12.86 -22.83
C VAL A 465 25.35 12.27 -23.07
N LYS A 466 25.92 11.64 -22.03
CA LYS A 466 27.33 11.26 -21.99
C LYS A 466 27.65 9.97 -22.73
N ARG A 467 26.74 9.00 -22.72
CA ARG A 467 26.99 7.67 -23.27
C ARG A 467 26.05 7.31 -24.39
N LYS A 468 24.74 7.35 -24.16
CA LYS A 468 23.80 6.93 -25.18
C LYS A 468 22.50 7.71 -25.14
N PHE A 469 22.14 8.28 -26.29
CA PHE A 469 20.83 8.86 -26.54
C PHE A 469 20.02 7.93 -27.44
N THR A 470 18.95 7.37 -26.93
CA THR A 470 18.10 6.42 -27.66
C THR A 470 16.73 7.02 -27.89
N ILE A 471 16.24 6.98 -29.13
CA ILE A 471 14.84 7.25 -29.46
C ILE A 471 14.26 5.98 -30.06
N SER A 472 13.12 5.53 -29.55
CA SER A 472 12.46 4.32 -30.00
C SER A 472 10.95 4.40 -29.79
N GLY A 473 10.24 3.35 -30.19
CA GLY A 473 8.78 3.26 -30.06
C GLY A 473 8.10 3.28 -31.42
N ASN A 474 6.78 3.20 -31.40
CA ASN A 474 5.95 3.08 -32.62
C ASN A 474 5.02 4.28 -32.83
N GLN A 475 5.13 5.31 -31.98
CA GLN A 475 4.23 6.46 -31.96
C GLN A 475 5.04 7.73 -32.20
N ASN A 476 4.42 8.74 -32.82
CA ASN A 476 5.05 10.02 -33.09
C ASN A 476 5.66 10.58 -31.81
N THR A 477 6.95 10.93 -31.88
CA THR A 477 7.72 11.48 -30.76
C THR A 477 8.41 12.72 -31.26
N ASP A 478 7.90 13.86 -30.82
CA ASP A 478 8.46 15.15 -31.19
C ASP A 478 9.41 15.62 -30.10
N LEU A 479 10.69 15.71 -30.45
CA LEU A 479 11.66 16.41 -29.63
C LEU A 479 11.49 17.91 -29.84
N ASN A 480 10.98 18.60 -28.83
CA ASN A 480 10.64 20.01 -28.87
C ASN A 480 11.41 20.80 -27.81
N GLY A 481 11.32 22.13 -27.87
CA GLY A 481 11.80 23.04 -26.85
C GLY A 481 13.04 23.83 -27.26
N PRO A 482 13.34 24.90 -26.52
CA PRO A 482 14.45 25.81 -26.80
C PRO A 482 15.84 25.25 -26.40
N GLY A 483 15.88 24.14 -25.66
CA GLY A 483 17.11 23.53 -25.19
C GLY A 483 17.80 22.64 -26.23
N LEU A 484 19.12 22.53 -26.08
CA LEU A 484 19.99 21.64 -26.85
C LEU A 484 20.09 20.27 -26.16
N VAL A 485 20.02 19.18 -26.93
CA VAL A 485 20.47 17.85 -26.48
C VAL A 485 21.92 17.66 -26.96
N ASN A 486 22.90 17.89 -26.09
CA ASN A 486 24.31 17.69 -26.40
C ASN A 486 24.69 16.22 -26.24
N CYS A 487 24.73 15.49 -27.35
CA CYS A 487 25.17 14.11 -27.39
C CYS A 487 26.69 14.07 -27.54
N ILE A 488 27.39 13.64 -26.49
CA ILE A 488 28.82 13.31 -26.56
C ILE A 488 29.08 11.80 -26.70
N GLY A 489 28.06 10.99 -26.45
CA GLY A 489 28.04 9.54 -26.70
C GLY A 489 27.23 9.16 -27.93
N ASP A 490 26.98 7.86 -28.09
CA ASP A 490 26.29 7.28 -29.26
C ASP A 490 24.81 7.71 -29.33
N ILE A 491 24.25 7.67 -30.54
CA ILE A 491 22.83 7.94 -30.79
C ILE A 491 22.20 6.75 -31.50
N ASP A 492 21.09 6.24 -30.98
CA ASP A 492 20.35 5.13 -31.58
C ASP A 492 18.90 5.54 -31.91
N LEU A 493 18.55 5.44 -33.19
CA LEU A 493 17.23 5.75 -33.74
C LEU A 493 16.51 4.44 -34.11
N LEU A 494 15.84 3.84 -33.12
CA LEU A 494 15.28 2.49 -33.20
C LEU A 494 13.76 2.49 -33.38
N GLY A 495 13.15 3.65 -33.55
CA GLY A 495 11.71 3.80 -33.61
C GLY A 495 11.11 3.57 -34.99
N ASN A 496 9.85 3.13 -35.00
CA ASN A 496 9.04 2.93 -36.22
C ASN A 496 8.08 4.10 -36.49
N MET A 497 8.25 5.23 -35.78
CA MET A 497 7.41 6.42 -35.95
C MET A 497 7.74 7.19 -37.23
N THR A 498 6.75 7.88 -37.80
CA THR A 498 6.87 8.71 -39.00
C THR A 498 6.11 10.02 -38.84
N GLY A 499 6.55 11.08 -39.51
CA GLY A 499 5.87 12.36 -39.46
C GLY A 499 6.13 13.10 -38.16
N ASN A 500 7.30 12.89 -37.57
CA ASN A 500 7.77 13.75 -36.48
C ASN A 500 7.93 15.18 -37.04
N ASN A 501 7.70 16.20 -36.23
CA ASN A 501 7.83 17.62 -36.60
C ASN A 501 8.58 18.44 -35.55
N GLY A 502 9.21 17.77 -34.57
CA GLY A 502 9.90 18.37 -33.44
C GLY A 502 10.88 19.49 -33.82
N ASN A 503 11.06 20.46 -32.91
CA ASN A 503 11.88 21.66 -33.12
C ASN A 503 13.17 21.75 -32.30
N ALA A 504 13.44 20.78 -31.43
CA ALA A 504 14.67 20.78 -30.64
C ALA A 504 15.92 20.66 -31.51
N ILE A 505 17.08 20.86 -30.90
CA ILE A 505 18.37 20.66 -31.56
C ILE A 505 19.09 19.48 -30.89
N VAL A 506 19.41 18.46 -31.69
CA VAL A 506 20.32 17.38 -31.31
C VAL A 506 21.72 17.76 -31.79
N ASN A 507 22.62 18.03 -30.84
CA ASN A 507 23.99 18.47 -31.10
C ASN A 507 24.96 17.30 -30.87
N ILE A 508 25.57 16.80 -31.94
CA ILE A 508 26.62 15.79 -31.92
C ILE A 508 27.96 16.49 -31.66
N THR A 509 28.55 16.25 -30.49
CA THR A 509 29.73 17.01 -30.01
C THR A 509 30.70 16.15 -29.19
N GLY A 510 31.71 16.76 -28.57
CA GLY A 510 32.72 16.07 -27.76
C GLY A 510 33.90 15.52 -28.58
N THR A 511 34.80 14.83 -27.88
CA THR A 511 36.10 14.37 -28.40
C THR A 511 36.19 12.87 -28.67
N ALA A 512 35.22 12.09 -28.19
CA ALA A 512 35.18 10.65 -28.40
C ALA A 512 34.64 10.30 -29.80
N ASN A 513 34.94 9.09 -30.26
CA ASN A 513 34.22 8.53 -31.41
C ASN A 513 32.77 8.25 -31.00
N GLN A 514 31.84 8.52 -31.91
CA GLN A 514 30.41 8.30 -31.71
C GLN A 514 29.87 7.50 -32.89
N LEU A 515 29.03 6.52 -32.61
CA LEU A 515 28.19 5.87 -33.59
C LEU A 515 26.79 6.49 -33.56
N ILE A 516 26.33 6.96 -34.72
CA ILE A 516 24.97 7.45 -34.93
C ILE A 516 24.24 6.41 -35.78
N THR A 517 23.48 5.56 -35.11
CA THR A 517 22.71 4.49 -35.73
C THR A 517 21.34 5.00 -36.15
N GLY A 518 21.16 5.19 -37.46
CA GLY A 518 19.86 5.46 -38.06
C GLY A 518 18.95 4.23 -38.11
N HIS A 519 17.74 4.45 -38.61
CA HIS A 519 16.76 3.40 -38.82
C HIS A 519 17.00 2.69 -40.17
N ILE A 520 16.60 1.42 -40.29
CA ILE A 520 16.73 0.63 -41.54
C ILE A 520 15.79 1.11 -42.65
N ASN A 521 14.66 1.71 -42.27
CA ASN A 521 13.65 2.27 -43.15
C ASN A 521 13.75 3.79 -43.20
N LEU A 522 13.56 4.34 -44.39
CA LEU A 522 13.61 5.76 -44.64
C LEU A 522 12.41 6.52 -44.06
N GLY A 523 12.68 7.67 -43.42
CA GLY A 523 11.67 8.55 -42.81
C GLY A 523 11.10 8.01 -41.51
N TRP A 524 11.78 7.03 -40.89
CA TRP A 524 11.40 6.51 -39.57
C TRP A 524 12.33 7.07 -38.50
N CYS A 525 11.77 7.34 -37.32
CA CYS A 525 12.49 7.91 -36.17
C CYS A 525 13.24 9.20 -36.55
N GLU A 526 12.52 10.13 -37.20
CA GLU A 526 13.11 11.35 -37.75
C GLU A 526 13.59 12.27 -36.62
N LEU A 527 14.83 12.76 -36.75
CA LEU A 527 15.39 13.77 -35.86
C LEU A 527 14.90 15.18 -36.24
N PRO A 528 14.84 16.11 -35.27
CA PRO A 528 14.51 17.51 -35.53
C PRO A 528 15.71 18.23 -36.17
N ASN A 529 16.19 19.32 -35.59
CA ASN A 529 17.43 19.95 -36.06
C ASN A 529 18.63 19.12 -35.59
N VAL A 530 19.61 18.91 -36.47
CA VAL A 530 20.88 18.26 -36.13
C VAL A 530 22.02 19.25 -36.34
N THR A 531 22.86 19.37 -35.32
CA THR A 531 24.13 20.11 -35.38
C THR A 531 25.29 19.14 -35.17
N ILE A 532 26.34 19.27 -35.97
CA ILE A 532 27.62 18.58 -35.74
C ILE A 532 28.67 19.62 -35.40
N ASN A 533 29.21 19.53 -34.19
CA ASN A 533 30.28 20.40 -33.72
C ASN A 533 31.21 19.59 -32.82
N LYS A 534 31.97 18.68 -33.42
CA LYS A 534 32.92 17.83 -32.68
C LYS A 534 34.26 18.53 -32.55
N SER A 535 34.77 18.57 -31.32
CA SER A 535 36.11 19.06 -31.01
C SER A 535 37.19 17.98 -31.18
N GLY A 536 36.79 16.73 -31.38
CA GLY A 536 37.68 15.59 -31.67
C GLY A 536 36.90 14.30 -31.93
N GLY A 537 37.61 13.23 -32.29
CA GLY A 537 37.01 11.95 -32.65
C GLY A 537 36.20 11.99 -33.95
N ILE A 538 35.58 10.86 -34.28
CA ILE A 538 34.81 10.66 -35.52
C ILE A 538 33.34 10.42 -35.17
N ALA A 539 32.42 11.12 -35.84
CA ALA A 539 31.01 10.73 -35.89
C ALA A 539 30.80 9.77 -37.06
N THR A 540 30.64 8.49 -36.77
CA THR A 540 30.32 7.48 -37.79
C THR A 540 28.80 7.32 -37.87
N PHE A 541 28.25 7.50 -39.05
CA PHE A 541 26.82 7.30 -39.31
C PHE A 541 26.59 5.90 -39.87
N ALA A 542 25.50 5.26 -39.47
CA ALA A 542 25.07 3.95 -39.95
C ALA A 542 23.57 3.95 -40.30
N ASN A 543 23.15 3.07 -41.22
CA ASN A 543 21.78 2.98 -41.73
C ASN A 543 21.24 4.32 -42.26
N THR A 544 19.92 4.55 -42.21
CA THR A 544 19.28 5.79 -42.64
C THR A 544 19.00 6.70 -41.45
N VAL A 545 19.71 7.82 -41.37
CA VAL A 545 19.38 8.90 -40.42
C VAL A 545 18.46 9.88 -41.11
N SER A 546 17.19 9.91 -40.69
CA SER A 546 16.17 10.79 -41.27
C SER A 546 16.01 12.05 -40.43
N LEU A 547 15.78 13.19 -41.07
CA LEU A 547 15.58 14.49 -40.43
C LEU A 547 14.35 15.19 -41.00
N VAL A 548 13.59 15.82 -40.11
CA VAL A 548 12.43 16.66 -40.47
C VAL A 548 12.75 18.15 -40.45
N ARG A 549 13.93 18.54 -39.95
CA ARG A 549 14.42 19.92 -39.96
C ARG A 549 15.88 20.03 -40.41
N ASN A 550 16.60 21.04 -39.94
CA ASN A 550 17.84 21.50 -40.56
C ASN A 550 19.04 20.66 -40.14
N TRP A 551 20.02 20.59 -41.05
CA TRP A 551 21.35 20.06 -40.80
C TRP A 551 22.35 21.21 -40.73
N THR A 552 23.21 21.23 -39.71
CA THR A 552 24.28 22.21 -39.58
C THR A 552 25.58 21.54 -39.19
N TYR A 553 26.54 21.53 -40.11
CA TYR A 553 27.91 21.13 -39.82
C TYR A 553 28.77 22.35 -39.49
N THR A 554 29.34 22.36 -38.29
CA THR A 554 30.23 23.44 -37.84
C THR A 554 31.69 23.00 -37.86
N ALA A 555 32.00 21.83 -37.31
CA ALA A 555 33.36 21.31 -37.21
C ALA A 555 33.38 19.81 -36.86
N GLY A 556 34.53 19.17 -37.14
CA GLY A 556 34.85 17.81 -36.71
C GLY A 556 34.94 16.80 -37.85
N THR A 557 35.28 15.55 -37.53
CA THR A 557 35.37 14.47 -38.53
C THR A 557 34.09 13.66 -38.55
N VAL A 558 33.54 13.45 -39.76
CA VAL A 558 32.36 12.63 -39.99
C VAL A 558 32.70 11.52 -40.97
N ASP A 559 32.17 10.33 -40.70
CA ASP A 559 32.32 9.14 -41.53
C ASP A 559 30.94 8.59 -41.92
N HIS A 560 30.60 8.74 -43.20
CA HIS A 560 29.40 8.18 -43.80
C HIS A 560 29.66 6.87 -44.57
N ILE A 561 30.92 6.54 -44.81
CA ILE A 561 31.36 5.53 -45.79
C ILE A 561 31.45 4.16 -45.12
N SER A 562 32.08 4.08 -43.94
CA SER A 562 32.40 2.78 -43.32
C SER A 562 31.17 1.90 -43.05
N GLN A 563 29.98 2.51 -42.96
CA GLN A 563 28.71 1.80 -42.74
C GLN A 563 27.69 2.04 -43.86
N ASN A 564 28.11 2.61 -45.00
CA ASN A 564 27.24 2.95 -46.13
C ASN A 564 25.95 3.69 -45.70
N SER A 565 26.11 4.75 -44.92
CA SER A 565 24.97 5.46 -44.33
C SER A 565 24.20 6.30 -45.36
N THR A 566 22.93 6.54 -45.07
CA THR A 566 22.06 7.47 -45.81
C THR A 566 21.61 8.59 -44.88
N ILE A 567 21.82 9.85 -45.28
CA ILE A 567 21.19 11.00 -44.64
C ILE A 567 19.95 11.37 -45.45
N ALA A 568 18.79 11.37 -44.81
CA ALA A 568 17.51 11.61 -45.46
C ALA A 568 16.84 12.87 -44.92
N PHE A 569 16.51 13.80 -45.81
CA PHE A 569 15.73 15.00 -45.52
C PHE A 569 14.28 14.74 -45.94
N THR A 570 13.38 14.65 -44.97
CA THR A 570 11.98 14.19 -45.16
C THR A 570 10.92 15.26 -44.85
N GLY A 571 11.35 16.42 -44.37
CA GLY A 571 10.49 17.56 -44.04
C GLY A 571 10.22 18.51 -45.22
N ILE A 572 9.78 19.71 -44.88
CA ILE A 572 9.58 20.82 -45.83
C ILE A 572 10.51 21.98 -45.47
N ASN A 573 11.05 22.66 -46.47
CA ASN A 573 11.87 23.87 -46.35
C ASN A 573 13.05 23.68 -45.38
N GLN A 574 13.84 22.63 -45.62
CA GLN A 574 14.98 22.28 -44.79
C GLN A 574 16.25 22.97 -45.30
N VAL A 575 17.18 23.23 -44.39
CA VAL A 575 18.48 23.82 -44.73
C VAL A 575 19.59 22.82 -44.44
N ILE A 576 20.51 22.67 -45.40
CA ILE A 576 21.81 22.03 -45.22
C ILE A 576 22.87 23.13 -45.17
N ASN A 577 23.49 23.30 -44.01
CA ASN A 577 24.51 24.31 -43.76
C ASN A 577 25.84 23.65 -43.35
N GLY A 578 26.96 24.23 -43.78
CA GLY A 578 28.31 23.72 -43.54
C GLY A 578 28.85 22.85 -44.68
N VAL A 579 30.17 22.94 -44.90
CA VAL A 579 30.88 22.15 -45.91
C VAL A 579 31.04 20.70 -45.45
N GLN A 580 30.35 19.77 -46.10
CA GLN A 580 30.36 18.36 -45.72
C GLN A 580 30.15 17.40 -46.90
N ASP A 581 30.78 16.22 -46.82
CA ASP A 581 30.56 15.11 -47.73
C ASP A 581 29.51 14.14 -47.14
N PHE A 582 28.61 13.65 -47.99
CA PHE A 582 27.69 12.55 -47.70
C PHE A 582 28.05 11.33 -48.56
N GLU A 583 27.83 10.12 -48.01
CA GLU A 583 27.87 8.91 -48.83
C GLU A 583 26.57 8.81 -49.64
N ASN A 584 25.45 8.51 -48.98
CA ASN A 584 24.14 8.58 -49.64
C ASN A 584 23.33 9.76 -49.09
N LEU A 585 22.80 10.60 -49.98
CA LEU A 585 21.89 11.71 -49.65
C LEU A 585 20.52 11.44 -50.28
N HIS A 586 19.48 11.41 -49.46
CA HIS A 586 18.10 11.26 -49.91
C HIS A 586 17.30 12.52 -49.62
N LEU A 587 16.71 13.11 -50.65
CA LEU A 587 15.82 14.26 -50.53
C LEU A 587 14.38 13.82 -50.82
N ARG A 588 13.57 13.67 -49.77
CA ARG A 588 12.16 13.29 -49.86
C ARG A 588 11.31 14.49 -49.50
N LEU A 589 10.98 15.28 -50.52
CA LEU A 589 10.08 16.43 -50.34
C LEU A 589 8.68 15.91 -49.99
N ALA A 590 8.18 16.30 -48.81
CA ALA A 590 6.89 15.85 -48.31
C ALA A 590 5.72 16.31 -49.22
N TRP A 591 4.55 15.68 -49.03
CA TRP A 591 3.34 16.00 -49.79
C TRP A 591 2.92 17.45 -49.53
N GLY A 592 2.96 18.28 -50.58
CA GLY A 592 2.63 19.72 -50.50
C GLY A 592 3.64 20.63 -51.21
N GLY A 593 4.79 20.09 -51.60
CA GLY A 593 5.90 20.89 -52.14
C GLY A 593 6.75 21.49 -51.01
N GLY A 594 8.02 21.69 -51.30
CA GLY A 594 9.02 22.22 -50.39
C GLY A 594 10.39 22.16 -51.06
N ASP A 595 11.37 22.83 -50.47
CA ASP A 595 12.75 22.84 -50.93
C ASP A 595 13.71 22.33 -49.84
N VAL A 596 14.93 22.04 -50.30
CA VAL A 596 16.09 21.84 -49.43
C VAL A 596 17.14 22.84 -49.88
N ASP A 597 17.38 23.84 -49.06
CA ASP A 597 18.37 24.89 -49.33
C ASP A 597 19.75 24.42 -48.91
N VAL A 598 20.67 24.35 -49.87
CA VAL A 598 22.07 24.00 -49.64
C VAL A 598 22.87 25.29 -49.60
N MET A 599 23.33 25.67 -48.40
CA MET A 599 23.96 26.98 -48.16
C MET A 599 25.46 27.00 -48.41
N ASP A 600 26.11 25.83 -48.38
CA ASP A 600 27.54 25.65 -48.55
C ASP A 600 27.84 24.47 -49.50
N ASN A 601 29.10 24.31 -49.90
CA ASN A 601 29.50 23.21 -50.77
C ASN A 601 29.28 21.85 -50.08
N ILE A 602 28.49 20.98 -50.71
CA ILE A 602 28.35 19.57 -50.32
C ILE A 602 28.81 18.66 -51.45
N THR A 603 29.38 17.51 -51.10
CA THR A 603 29.67 16.42 -52.05
C THR A 603 28.80 15.22 -51.70
N VAL A 604 28.19 14.60 -52.70
CA VAL A 604 27.56 13.28 -52.56
C VAL A 604 28.36 12.31 -53.41
N LYS A 605 28.85 11.23 -52.81
CA LYS A 605 29.63 10.18 -53.51
C LYS A 605 28.71 9.17 -54.16
#